data_AF-A0AAE1N7Q2-F1
#
_entry.id   AF-A0AAE1N7Q2-F1
#
_cell.length_a   1.000
_cell.length_b   1.000
_cell.length_c   1.000
_cell.angle_alpha   90.00
_cell.angle_beta   90.00
_cell.angle_gamma   90.00
#
_symmetry.space_group_name_H-M   'P 1'
#
loop_
_entity.id
_entity.type
_entity.pdbx_description
1 polymer ?
#
loop_
_entity_poly.entity_id
_entity_poly.type
_entity_poly.pdbx_seq_one_letter_code
_entity_poly.pdbx_strand_id
1 'polypeptide(L)'
;MSKKMAKGTKKSGIATSMLKTLDRMANAAESHNVAEAVEMSQTSEINGHFSIPDGIKILRNLKAERRLDVKQFFYAVDLLKVQQERIIIISFSESIDELVGWILYKYELDKKSSD
;
A
#
# COMPACT_ATOMS: atom_id res chain seq x y z
N MET A 1 73.33 -26.49 -2.41
CA MET A 1 72.71 -25.15 -2.40
C MET A 1 72.13 -24.84 -3.77
N SER A 2 70.81 -24.71 -3.88
CA SER A 2 70.13 -23.71 -4.74
C SER A 2 68.62 -23.85 -4.59
N LYS A 3 68.00 -22.79 -4.09
CA LYS A 3 66.57 -22.59 -3.84
C LYS A 3 66.04 -21.73 -4.99
N LYS A 4 64.93 -22.10 -5.65
CA LYS A 4 64.09 -21.26 -6.53
C LYS A 4 62.87 -22.09 -6.96
N MET A 5 61.62 -21.64 -7.02
CA MET A 5 60.86 -20.53 -6.49
C MET A 5 59.39 -20.92 -6.76
N ALA A 6 58.47 -20.68 -5.84
CA ALA A 6 57.04 -20.84 -6.10
C ALA A 6 56.55 -19.75 -7.08
N LYS A 7 55.67 -20.08 -8.03
CA LYS A 7 54.78 -19.09 -8.63
C LYS A 7 53.44 -19.72 -9.02
N GLY A 8 52.47 -19.51 -8.13
CA GLY A 8 51.10 -19.93 -8.31
C GLY A 8 50.44 -19.24 -9.50
N THR A 9 49.71 -20.03 -10.27
CA THR A 9 48.83 -19.59 -11.36
C THR A 9 47.42 -20.07 -11.04
N LYS A 10 46.57 -19.16 -10.56
CA LYS A 10 45.09 -19.23 -10.57
C LYS A 10 44.52 -17.99 -9.85
N LYS A 11 44.62 -16.81 -10.47
CA LYS A 11 44.02 -15.57 -9.91
C LYS A 11 43.33 -14.66 -10.93
N SER A 12 43.09 -15.14 -12.16
CA SER A 12 42.37 -14.35 -13.18
C SER A 12 40.86 -14.70 -13.25
N GLY A 13 40.51 -16.00 -13.29
CA GLY A 13 39.11 -16.42 -13.49
C GLY A 13 38.14 -16.13 -12.34
N ILE A 14 38.63 -16.08 -11.09
CA ILE A 14 37.78 -15.84 -9.90
C ILE A 14 37.32 -14.37 -9.86
N ALA A 15 38.19 -13.42 -10.23
CA ALA A 15 37.83 -12.00 -10.28
C ALA A 15 36.75 -11.74 -11.34
N THR A 16 36.85 -12.38 -12.51
CA THR A 16 35.84 -12.24 -13.58
C THR A 16 34.50 -12.87 -13.21
N SER A 17 34.49 -13.99 -12.46
CA SER A 17 33.23 -14.59 -12.01
C SER A 17 32.57 -13.76 -10.91
N MET A 18 33.36 -13.20 -9.97
CA MET A 18 32.85 -12.30 -8.94
C MET A 18 32.25 -11.02 -9.54
N LEU A 19 32.88 -10.44 -10.56
CA LEU A 19 32.34 -9.29 -11.30
C LEU A 19 30.99 -9.61 -11.95
N LYS A 20 30.86 -10.76 -12.62
CA LYS A 20 29.58 -11.19 -13.20
C LYS A 20 28.49 -11.42 -12.14
N THR A 21 28.87 -11.91 -10.98
CA THR A 21 27.94 -12.14 -9.86
C THR A 21 27.48 -10.82 -9.23
N LEU A 22 28.38 -9.84 -9.08
CA LEU A 22 28.03 -8.50 -8.63
C LEU A 22 27.15 -7.76 -9.63
N ASP A 23 27.44 -7.88 -10.93
CA ASP A 23 26.64 -7.28 -12.00
C ASP A 23 25.23 -7.90 -12.06
N ARG A 24 25.11 -9.21 -11.85
CA ARG A 24 23.81 -9.88 -11.68
C ARG A 24 23.05 -9.41 -10.44
N MET A 25 23.74 -9.17 -9.32
CA MET A 25 23.13 -8.63 -8.11
C MET A 25 22.68 -7.17 -8.29
N ALA A 26 23.48 -6.34 -8.98
CA ALA A 26 23.13 -4.96 -9.29
C ALA A 26 21.91 -4.89 -10.22
N ASN A 27 21.88 -5.71 -11.28
CA ASN A 27 20.75 -5.81 -12.19
C ASN A 27 19.49 -6.38 -11.50
N ALA A 28 19.65 -7.35 -10.58
CA ALA A 28 18.55 -7.86 -9.78
C ALA A 28 18.01 -6.79 -8.81
N ALA A 29 18.89 -6.01 -8.18
CA ALA A 29 18.51 -4.91 -7.30
C ALA A 29 17.82 -3.77 -8.08
N GLU A 30 18.29 -3.43 -9.28
CA GLU A 30 17.60 -2.47 -10.16
C GLU A 30 16.23 -3.00 -10.61
N SER A 31 16.10 -4.30 -10.92
CA SER A 31 14.80 -4.89 -11.25
C SER A 31 13.82 -4.91 -10.07
N HIS A 32 14.32 -5.05 -8.85
CA HIS A 32 13.52 -4.95 -7.62
C HIS A 32 13.10 -3.49 -7.36
N ASN A 33 13.99 -2.53 -7.63
CA ASN A 33 13.71 -1.11 -7.53
C ASN A 33 12.65 -0.65 -8.55
N VAL A 34 12.59 -1.27 -9.73
CA VAL A 34 11.52 -1.04 -10.73
C VAL A 34 10.19 -1.66 -10.26
N ALA A 35 10.20 -2.85 -9.65
CA ALA A 35 8.99 -3.45 -9.10
C ALA A 35 8.43 -2.63 -7.91
N GLU A 36 9.30 -2.17 -7.01
CA GLU A 36 8.94 -1.25 -5.93
C GLU A 36 8.49 0.12 -6.46
N ALA A 37 9.11 0.65 -7.52
CA ALA A 37 8.67 1.89 -8.15
C ALA A 37 7.30 1.76 -8.83
N VAL A 38 6.96 0.57 -9.36
CA VAL A 38 5.64 0.27 -9.93
C VAL A 38 4.58 0.09 -8.84
N GLU A 39 4.89 -0.56 -7.72
CA GLU A 39 3.99 -0.57 -6.55
C GLU A 39 3.83 0.83 -5.94
N MET A 40 4.91 1.63 -5.88
CA MET A 40 4.87 3.02 -5.44
C MET A 40 4.08 3.93 -6.39
N SER A 41 4.17 3.70 -7.71
CA SER A 41 3.39 4.48 -8.68
C SER A 41 1.91 4.13 -8.58
N GLN A 42 1.56 2.84 -8.46
CA GLN A 42 0.19 2.39 -8.24
C GLN A 42 -0.38 2.89 -6.91
N THR A 43 0.40 2.87 -5.83
CA THR A 43 -0.03 3.44 -4.55
C THR A 43 -0.14 4.97 -4.57
N SER A 44 0.65 5.67 -5.40
CA SER A 44 0.56 7.13 -5.55
C SER A 44 -0.72 7.59 -6.27
N GLU A 45 -1.15 6.87 -7.33
CA GLU A 45 -2.41 7.14 -8.02
C GLU A 45 -3.61 6.78 -7.14
N ILE A 46 -3.56 5.63 -6.43
CA ILE A 46 -4.57 5.24 -5.44
C ILE A 46 -4.64 6.27 -4.29
N ASN A 47 -3.51 6.82 -3.84
CA ASN A 47 -3.52 7.84 -2.77
C ASN A 47 -4.15 9.17 -3.20
N GLY A 48 -4.08 9.51 -4.50
CA GLY A 48 -4.78 10.68 -5.05
C GLY A 48 -6.29 10.48 -5.15
N HIS A 49 -6.73 9.32 -5.66
CA HIS A 49 -8.14 9.02 -5.88
C HIS A 49 -8.90 8.60 -4.62
N PHE A 50 -8.22 8.01 -3.64
CA PHE A 50 -8.82 7.53 -2.39
C PHE A 50 -8.35 8.37 -1.21
N SER A 51 -8.37 9.68 -1.35
CA SER A 51 -7.90 10.61 -0.34
C SER A 51 -8.88 10.70 0.85
N ILE A 52 -8.36 10.87 2.07
CA ILE A 52 -9.20 11.12 3.27
C ILE A 52 -10.10 12.36 3.06
N PRO A 53 -9.61 13.49 2.50
CA PRO A 53 -10.46 14.63 2.21
C PRO A 53 -11.67 14.32 1.32
N ASP A 54 -11.53 13.48 0.31
CA ASP A 54 -12.65 13.12 -0.57
C ASP A 54 -13.66 12.21 0.15
N GLY A 55 -13.18 11.27 0.95
CA GLY A 55 -14.03 10.51 1.87
C GLY A 55 -14.82 11.41 2.82
N ILE A 56 -14.18 12.42 3.42
CA ILE A 56 -14.85 13.38 4.31
C ILE A 56 -15.93 14.18 3.57
N LYS A 57 -15.70 14.59 2.31
CA LYS A 57 -16.72 15.28 1.51
C LYS A 57 -17.96 14.41 1.33
N ILE A 58 -17.79 13.14 0.96
CA ILE A 58 -18.88 12.18 0.81
C ILE A 58 -19.66 12.04 2.13
N LEU A 59 -18.97 11.76 3.24
CA LEU A 59 -19.62 11.58 4.53
C LEU A 59 -20.34 12.84 5.03
N ARG A 60 -19.82 14.03 4.74
CA ARG A 60 -20.49 15.30 5.06
C ARG A 60 -21.80 15.45 4.30
N ASN A 61 -21.85 15.05 3.03
CA ASN A 61 -23.09 15.07 2.24
C ASN A 61 -24.12 14.11 2.85
N LEU A 62 -23.72 12.87 3.17
CA LEU A 62 -24.60 11.90 3.85
C LEU A 62 -25.17 12.44 5.17
N LYS A 63 -24.33 13.12 5.97
CA LYS A 63 -24.77 13.77 7.21
C LYS A 63 -25.73 14.93 6.94
N ALA A 64 -25.46 15.76 5.93
CA ALA A 64 -26.32 16.88 5.55
C ALA A 64 -27.71 16.40 5.09
N GLU A 65 -27.74 15.28 4.36
CA GLU A 65 -28.95 14.59 3.92
C GLU A 65 -29.63 13.77 5.02
N ARG A 66 -29.10 13.78 6.25
CA ARG A 66 -29.60 13.03 7.41
C ARG A 66 -29.66 11.51 7.19
N ARG A 67 -28.82 10.97 6.31
CA ARG A 67 -28.66 9.53 6.09
C ARG A 67 -27.88 8.85 7.20
N LEU A 68 -27.03 9.60 7.91
CA LEU A 68 -26.28 9.16 9.08
C LEU A 68 -26.57 10.09 10.26
N ASP A 69 -26.75 9.50 11.45
CA ASP A 69 -26.77 10.26 12.70
C ASP A 69 -25.35 10.73 13.09
N VAL A 70 -25.25 11.50 14.18
CA VAL A 70 -23.97 12.06 14.62
C VAL A 70 -22.95 10.98 15.00
N LYS A 71 -23.37 9.91 15.66
CA LYS A 71 -22.47 8.83 16.10
C LYS A 71 -22.01 8.00 14.90
N GLN A 72 -22.93 7.65 14.02
CA GLN A 72 -22.66 6.93 12.78
C GLN A 72 -21.72 7.72 11.86
N PHE A 73 -21.90 9.04 11.78
CA PHE A 73 -20.99 9.91 11.03
C PHE A 73 -19.57 9.87 11.58
N PHE A 74 -19.38 10.05 12.90
CA PHE A 74 -18.04 10.02 13.48
C PHE A 74 -17.38 8.64 13.35
N TYR A 75 -18.17 7.57 13.52
CA TYR A 75 -17.72 6.21 13.24
C TYR A 75 -17.24 6.05 11.79
N ALA A 76 -18.02 6.53 10.81
CA ALA A 76 -17.64 6.47 9.40
C ALA A 76 -16.39 7.31 9.09
N VAL A 77 -16.20 8.44 9.77
CA VAL A 77 -14.96 9.24 9.67
C VAL A 77 -13.77 8.46 10.19
N ASP A 78 -13.92 7.69 11.27
CA ASP A 78 -12.85 6.83 11.78
C ASP A 78 -12.52 5.68 10.83
N LEU A 79 -13.52 5.13 10.12
CA LEU A 79 -13.28 4.13 9.07
C LEU A 79 -12.35 4.63 7.97
N LEU A 80 -12.34 5.93 7.63
CA LEU A 80 -11.46 6.49 6.61
C LEU A 80 -9.96 6.32 6.93
N LYS A 81 -9.59 6.08 8.20
CA LYS A 81 -8.21 5.78 8.59
C LYS A 81 -7.75 4.42 8.07
N VAL A 82 -8.68 3.48 7.92
CA VAL A 82 -8.43 2.15 7.37
C VAL A 82 -8.46 2.24 5.84
N GLN A 83 -7.38 1.82 5.18
CA GLN A 83 -7.24 1.97 3.73
C GLN A 83 -8.34 1.24 2.94
N GLN A 84 -8.66 -0.01 3.30
CA GLN A 84 -9.70 -0.76 2.60
C GLN A 84 -11.07 -0.09 2.73
N GLU A 85 -11.42 0.35 3.94
CA GLU A 85 -12.70 1.02 4.20
C GLU A 85 -12.80 2.36 3.48
N ARG A 86 -11.69 3.11 3.41
CA ARG A 86 -11.62 4.33 2.62
C ARG A 86 -11.87 4.08 1.13
N ILE A 87 -11.27 3.02 0.57
CA ILE A 87 -11.50 2.62 -0.82
C ILE A 87 -12.99 2.31 -1.03
N ILE A 88 -13.62 1.55 -0.12
CA ILE A 88 -15.05 1.24 -0.21
C ILE A 88 -15.88 2.52 -0.16
N ILE A 89 -15.68 3.39 0.84
CA ILE A 89 -16.48 4.60 1.01
C ILE A 89 -16.45 5.49 -0.24
N ILE A 90 -15.29 5.63 -0.87
CA ILE A 90 -15.13 6.48 -2.05
C ILE A 90 -15.66 5.78 -3.31
N SER A 91 -15.45 4.47 -3.46
CA SER A 91 -15.94 3.68 -4.60
C SER A 91 -17.46 3.64 -4.68
N PHE A 92 -18.15 3.65 -3.54
CA PHE A 92 -19.61 3.64 -3.48
C PHE A 92 -20.23 5.05 -3.42
N SER A 93 -19.47 6.11 -3.74
CA SER A 93 -19.98 7.49 -3.69
C SER A 93 -21.15 7.77 -4.64
N GLU A 94 -21.30 6.98 -5.71
CA GLU A 94 -22.42 7.06 -6.65
C GLU A 94 -23.60 6.14 -6.26
N SER A 95 -23.38 5.21 -5.33
CA SER A 95 -24.33 4.20 -4.85
C SER A 95 -24.62 4.45 -3.37
N ILE A 96 -25.32 5.57 -3.10
CA ILE A 96 -25.49 6.14 -1.77
C ILE A 96 -26.22 5.20 -0.80
N ASP A 97 -27.27 4.50 -1.25
CA ASP A 97 -28.04 3.62 -0.37
C ASP A 97 -27.21 2.40 0.06
N GLU A 98 -26.40 1.83 -0.85
CA GLU A 98 -25.45 0.76 -0.56
C GLU A 98 -24.34 1.21 0.39
N LEU A 99 -23.80 2.42 0.17
CA LEU A 99 -22.78 3.01 1.05
C LEU A 99 -23.31 3.20 2.48
N VAL A 100 -24.52 3.77 2.61
CA VAL A 100 -25.16 3.96 3.91
C VAL A 100 -25.42 2.60 4.56
N GLY A 101 -25.93 1.62 3.82
CA GLY A 101 -26.13 0.26 4.31
C GLY A 101 -24.85 -0.37 4.85
N TRP A 102 -23.73 -0.25 4.14
CA TRP A 102 -22.42 -0.73 4.57
C TRP A 102 -21.96 -0.09 5.89
N ILE A 103 -22.03 1.24 5.98
CA ILE A 103 -21.62 2.00 7.18
C ILE A 103 -22.45 1.57 8.39
N LEU A 104 -23.77 1.45 8.23
CA LEU A 104 -24.67 1.06 9.31
C LEU A 104 -24.45 -0.39 9.74
N TYR A 105 -24.22 -1.31 8.80
CA TYR A 105 -23.88 -2.69 9.10
C TYR A 105 -22.60 -2.79 9.94
N LYS A 106 -21.54 -2.10 9.53
CA LYS A 106 -20.26 -2.03 10.26
C LYS A 106 -20.42 -1.45 11.66
N TYR A 107 -21.16 -0.35 11.78
CA TYR A 107 -21.43 0.30 13.06
C TYR A 107 -22.18 -0.61 14.05
N GLU A 108 -23.18 -1.36 13.58
CA GLU A 108 -23.93 -2.29 14.41
C GLU A 108 -23.12 -3.55 14.77
N LEU A 109 -22.21 -4.00 13.91
CA LEU A 109 -21.26 -5.06 14.26
C LEU A 109 -20.31 -4.63 15.39
N ASP A 110 -19.74 -3.42 15.28
CA ASP A 110 -18.76 -2.90 16.23
C ASP A 110 -19.35 -2.68 17.63
N LYS A 111 -20.61 -2.21 17.68
CA LYS A 111 -21.39 -2.14 18.92
C LYS A 111 -21.55 -3.51 19.57
N LYS A 112 -21.94 -4.53 18.80
CA LYS A 112 -22.16 -5.89 19.33
C LYS A 112 -20.88 -6.55 19.82
N SER A 113 -19.72 -6.19 19.28
CA SER A 113 -18.43 -6.67 19.78
C SER A 113 -17.93 -5.95 21.03
N SER A 114 -18.59 -4.86 21.43
CA SER A 114 -18.25 -4.06 22.61
C SER A 114 -19.11 -4.41 23.85
N ASP A 115 -20.12 -5.28 23.67
CA ASP A 115 -20.97 -5.85 24.73
C ASP A 115 -20.48 -7.25 25.15
#